data_AF-A0A955PSE6-F1
#
_entry.id   AF-A0A955PSE6-F1
#
_cell.length_a   1.000
_cell.length_b   1.000
_cell.length_c   1.000
_cell.angle_alpha   90.00
_cell.angle_beta   90.00
_cell.angle_gamma   90.00
#
_symmetry.space_group_name_H-M   'P 1'
#
loop_
_entity.id
_entity.type
_entity.pdbx_description
1 polymer ?
#
loop_
_entity_poly.entity_id
_entity_poly.type
_entity_poly.pdbx_seq_one_letter_code
_entity_poly.pdbx_strand_id
1 'polypeptide(L)'
;IAGNASLPNAGGAGGLWVDNGGSLEIFHSTFQGNVGSPSQIATRNVGSATIANTIVWDGTESIDMENTSVHFNHCDLSQSQSGTGNISLDPLFIAEWDGESANLRLDCLSPCLDAGVVIEDVTRDLAGNPRSLGSGPDIGAYENCIYDYDGNRIIDTEDLLIFQPQWHQPVSQSNQLFNANHEMSSERRIDAADLTGLLNGLRSFDR
;
A
#
# COMPACT_ATOMS: atom_id res chain seq x y z
N ILE A 1 -10.87 -2.88 -3.01
CA ILE A 1 -12.27 -2.40 -3.14
C ILE A 1 -12.20 -0.91 -3.38
N ALA A 2 -12.53 -0.44 -4.58
CA ALA A 2 -12.34 0.98 -4.90
C ALA A 2 -13.50 1.59 -5.68
N GLY A 3 -13.72 2.88 -5.48
CA GLY A 3 -14.67 3.68 -6.26
C GLY A 3 -16.15 3.39 -6.01
N ASN A 4 -16.49 2.65 -4.95
CA ASN A 4 -17.88 2.30 -4.67
C ASN A 4 -18.58 3.45 -3.94
N ALA A 5 -19.82 3.74 -4.32
CA ALA A 5 -20.65 4.74 -3.66
C ALA A 5 -21.95 4.12 -3.12
N SER A 6 -22.22 4.31 -1.83
CA SER A 6 -23.54 4.04 -1.27
C SER A 6 -24.54 5.10 -1.74
N LEU A 7 -25.82 4.73 -1.89
CA LEU A 7 -26.86 5.71 -2.23
C LEU A 7 -26.99 6.77 -1.11
N PRO A 8 -27.17 8.06 -1.44
CA PRO A 8 -27.41 9.11 -0.44
C PRO A 8 -28.60 8.74 0.45
N ASN A 9 -28.42 8.83 1.78
CA ASN A 9 -29.42 8.51 2.82
C ASN A 9 -29.81 7.02 2.95
N ALA A 10 -29.11 6.09 2.29
CA ALA A 10 -29.35 4.66 2.48
C ALA A 10 -28.72 4.11 3.78
N GLY A 11 -27.89 4.89 4.48
CA GLY A 11 -27.26 4.51 5.75
C GLY A 11 -26.27 3.35 5.59
N GLY A 12 -25.44 3.39 4.55
CA GLY A 12 -24.50 2.33 4.21
C GLY A 12 -23.09 2.86 4.00
N ALA A 13 -22.12 1.99 4.27
CA ALA A 13 -20.73 2.25 3.97
C ALA A 13 -20.49 2.14 2.46
N GLY A 14 -19.53 2.90 1.94
CA GLY A 14 -19.21 2.90 0.51
C GLY A 14 -18.63 1.56 0.07
N GLY A 15 -17.79 0.94 0.90
CA GLY A 15 -17.08 -0.31 0.61
C GLY A 15 -17.61 -1.52 1.38
N LEU A 16 -17.65 -1.44 2.71
CA LEU A 16 -17.92 -2.62 3.56
C LEU A 16 -18.73 -2.27 4.81
N TRP A 17 -19.77 -3.06 5.09
CA TRP A 17 -20.65 -2.88 6.24
C TRP A 17 -20.74 -4.18 7.06
N VAL A 18 -20.33 -4.12 8.32
CA VAL A 18 -20.46 -5.21 9.31
C VAL A 18 -21.47 -4.80 10.35
N ASP A 19 -22.50 -5.60 10.57
CA ASP A 19 -23.64 -5.22 11.40
C ASP A 19 -24.27 -6.41 12.11
N ASN A 20 -25.07 -6.12 13.14
CA ASN A 20 -25.93 -7.08 13.85
C ASN A 20 -25.19 -8.35 14.30
N GLY A 21 -24.04 -8.19 14.96
CA GLY A 21 -23.23 -9.30 15.45
C GLY A 21 -22.32 -9.95 14.39
N GLY A 22 -22.22 -9.37 13.20
CA GLY A 22 -21.29 -9.83 12.17
C GLY A 22 -19.82 -9.74 12.62
N SER A 23 -18.98 -10.64 12.13
CA SER A 23 -17.53 -10.66 12.39
C SER A 23 -16.78 -10.83 11.09
N LEU A 24 -15.67 -10.11 10.94
CA LEU A 24 -14.83 -10.20 9.74
C LEU A 24 -13.34 -10.06 10.07
N GLU A 25 -12.50 -10.73 9.29
CA GLU A 25 -11.06 -10.51 9.25
C GLU A 25 -10.70 -9.92 7.89
N ILE A 26 -9.95 -8.81 7.91
CA ILE A 26 -9.50 -8.09 6.73
C ILE A 26 -7.99 -8.00 6.78
N PHE A 27 -7.33 -8.69 5.87
CA PHE A 27 -5.88 -8.71 5.77
C PHE A 27 -5.44 -8.26 4.39
N HIS A 28 -4.35 -7.51 4.33
CA HIS A 28 -3.69 -7.12 3.08
C HIS A 28 -4.64 -6.62 1.99
N SER A 29 -5.49 -5.66 2.37
CA SER A 29 -6.53 -5.11 1.51
C SER A 29 -6.32 -3.63 1.25
N THR A 30 -6.89 -3.13 0.15
CA THR A 30 -6.92 -1.70 -0.15
C THR A 30 -8.35 -1.26 -0.40
N PHE A 31 -8.79 -0.27 0.39
CA PHE A 31 -10.04 0.46 0.23
C PHE A 31 -9.68 1.89 -0.18
N GLN A 32 -10.02 2.29 -1.41
CA GLN A 32 -9.68 3.62 -1.91
C GLN A 32 -10.86 4.21 -2.69
N GLY A 33 -11.15 5.50 -2.56
CA GLY A 33 -12.19 6.13 -3.37
C GLY A 33 -13.62 5.79 -2.95
N ASN A 34 -13.85 5.06 -1.85
CA ASN A 34 -15.20 4.64 -1.51
C ASN A 34 -15.96 5.78 -0.82
N VAL A 35 -17.19 6.03 -1.24
CA VAL A 35 -18.04 7.11 -0.74
C VAL A 35 -19.26 6.52 -0.04
N GLY A 36 -19.26 6.58 1.29
CA GLY A 36 -20.35 6.09 2.13
C GLY A 36 -21.00 7.18 2.98
N SER A 37 -22.16 6.89 3.52
CA SER A 37 -22.71 7.64 4.65
C SER A 37 -23.00 6.63 5.76
N PRO A 38 -22.06 6.43 6.70
CA PRO A 38 -21.06 7.43 7.16
C PRO A 38 -19.65 7.36 6.54
N SER A 39 -19.20 6.20 6.05
CA SER A 39 -17.76 5.92 5.89
C SER A 39 -17.46 4.91 4.78
N GLN A 40 -16.18 4.66 4.49
CA GLN A 40 -15.76 3.61 3.56
C GLN A 40 -16.03 2.21 4.13
N ILE A 41 -15.69 2.02 5.40
CA ILE A 41 -15.94 0.80 6.17
C ILE A 41 -16.82 1.18 7.37
N ALA A 42 -17.86 0.43 7.68
CA ALA A 42 -18.63 0.63 8.90
C ALA A 42 -18.79 -0.66 9.68
N THR A 43 -18.70 -0.56 11.01
CA THR A 43 -18.97 -1.67 11.92
C THR A 43 -19.95 -1.20 13.00
N ARG A 44 -21.12 -1.83 13.07
CA ARG A 44 -22.24 -1.40 13.92
C ARG A 44 -22.94 -2.55 14.64
N ASN A 45 -23.76 -2.22 15.64
CA ASN A 45 -24.67 -3.13 16.36
C ASN A 45 -24.03 -4.47 16.74
N VAL A 46 -23.00 -4.41 17.59
CA VAL A 46 -22.23 -5.57 18.07
C VAL A 46 -21.44 -6.27 16.95
N GLY A 47 -21.23 -5.59 15.83
CA GLY A 47 -20.26 -6.00 14.82
C GLY A 47 -18.84 -6.05 15.38
N SER A 48 -17.98 -6.82 14.73
CA SER A 48 -16.56 -6.88 15.07
C SER A 48 -15.69 -7.06 13.83
N ALA A 49 -14.47 -6.52 13.88
CA ALA A 49 -13.50 -6.72 12.82
C ALA A 49 -12.06 -6.75 13.34
N THR A 50 -11.26 -7.64 12.78
CA THR A 50 -9.78 -7.56 12.87
C THR A 50 -9.27 -7.09 11.53
N ILE A 51 -8.57 -5.97 11.50
CA ILE A 51 -8.07 -5.33 10.29
C ILE A 51 -6.56 -5.20 10.42
N ALA A 52 -5.81 -5.85 9.53
CA ALA A 52 -4.35 -5.77 9.51
C ALA A 52 -3.79 -5.61 8.10
N ASN A 53 -2.61 -4.99 8.00
CA ASN A 53 -1.91 -4.74 6.73
C ASN A 53 -2.80 -4.11 5.66
N THR A 54 -3.73 -3.24 6.05
CA THR A 54 -4.80 -2.76 5.15
C THR A 54 -4.72 -1.26 4.99
N ILE A 55 -4.89 -0.79 3.76
CA ILE A 55 -4.99 0.64 3.43
C ILE A 55 -6.46 1.04 3.30
N VAL A 56 -6.85 2.16 3.91
CA VAL A 56 -8.17 2.79 3.77
C VAL A 56 -8.01 4.29 3.52
N TRP A 57 -8.01 4.69 2.25
CA TRP A 57 -7.60 6.04 1.83
C TRP A 57 -8.60 6.72 0.89
N ASP A 58 -8.43 8.04 0.75
CA ASP A 58 -9.07 8.88 -0.27
C ASP A 58 -10.55 8.54 -0.56
N GLY A 59 -11.42 8.70 0.41
CA GLY A 59 -12.87 8.48 0.26
C GLY A 59 -13.62 9.34 1.27
N THR A 60 -14.81 8.92 1.69
CA THR A 60 -15.37 9.45 2.95
C THR A 60 -14.52 9.01 4.15
N GLU A 61 -14.98 9.27 5.39
CA GLU A 61 -14.28 8.79 6.59
C GLU A 61 -13.83 7.32 6.46
N SER A 62 -12.61 6.99 6.87
CA SER A 62 -12.04 5.66 6.64
C SER A 62 -12.92 4.59 7.27
N ILE A 63 -13.31 4.79 8.52
CA ILE A 63 -14.14 3.85 9.25
C ILE A 63 -15.11 4.55 10.19
N ASP A 64 -16.32 4.01 10.27
CA ASP A 64 -17.31 4.34 11.30
C ASP A 64 -17.50 3.14 12.23
N MET A 65 -17.56 3.42 13.53
CA MET A 65 -17.57 2.42 14.59
C MET A 65 -18.63 2.78 15.63
N GLU A 66 -19.72 2.02 15.69
CA GLU A 66 -20.82 2.26 16.62
C GLU A 66 -21.21 0.98 17.38
N ASN A 67 -20.97 0.95 18.70
CA ASN A 67 -21.23 -0.23 19.54
C ASN A 67 -20.60 -1.51 18.95
N THR A 68 -19.29 -1.48 18.73
CA THR A 68 -18.52 -2.46 17.95
C THR A 68 -17.19 -2.79 18.66
N SER A 69 -16.51 -3.84 18.20
CA SER A 69 -15.12 -4.15 18.58
C SER A 69 -14.25 -4.27 17.33
N VAL A 70 -13.42 -3.27 17.07
CA VAL A 70 -12.50 -3.27 15.93
C VAL A 70 -11.05 -3.18 16.40
N HIS A 71 -10.20 -4.05 15.87
CA HIS A 71 -8.77 -4.06 16.13
C HIS A 71 -7.99 -3.74 14.86
N PHE A 72 -7.11 -2.75 14.95
CA PHE A 72 -6.22 -2.34 13.86
C PHE A 72 -4.76 -2.74 14.16
N ASN A 73 -4.07 -3.26 13.15
CA ASN A 73 -2.66 -3.63 13.27
C ASN A 73 -1.92 -3.44 11.94
N HIS A 74 -0.90 -2.58 11.91
CA HIS A 74 -0.15 -2.24 10.70
C HIS A 74 -1.07 -1.82 9.54
N CYS A 75 -2.04 -0.94 9.80
CA CYS A 75 -2.92 -0.38 8.78
C CYS A 75 -2.54 1.06 8.44
N ASP A 76 -2.82 1.49 7.22
CA ASP A 76 -2.71 2.90 6.83
C ASP A 76 -4.10 3.49 6.57
N LEU A 77 -4.51 4.47 7.36
CA LEU A 77 -5.84 5.06 7.29
C LEU A 77 -5.75 6.59 7.26
N SER A 78 -6.60 7.25 6.47
CA SER A 78 -6.62 8.72 6.38
C SER A 78 -6.93 9.40 7.72
N GLN A 79 -7.47 8.62 8.66
CA GLN A 79 -7.70 8.99 10.04
C GLN A 79 -6.93 8.04 10.94
N SER A 80 -6.03 8.58 11.76
CA SER A 80 -5.23 7.80 12.70
C SER A 80 -6.10 6.91 13.60
N GLN A 81 -5.76 5.63 13.67
CA GLN A 81 -6.37 4.65 14.56
C GLN A 81 -5.36 4.13 15.56
N SER A 82 -5.80 3.90 16.79
CA SER A 82 -4.97 3.23 17.79
C SER A 82 -4.64 1.80 17.37
N GLY A 83 -3.43 1.36 17.66
CA GLY A 83 -2.95 0.03 17.29
C GLY A 83 -1.44 0.03 17.16
N THR A 84 -0.87 -1.16 16.94
CA THR A 84 0.57 -1.28 16.68
C THR A 84 0.82 -1.08 15.19
N GLY A 85 1.83 -0.27 14.84
CA GLY A 85 2.29 -0.13 13.46
C GLY A 85 1.34 0.61 12.52
N ASN A 86 0.24 1.19 13.01
CA ASN A 86 -0.66 1.95 12.15
C ASN A 86 -0.02 3.26 11.67
N ILE A 87 -0.29 3.59 10.41
CA ILE A 87 0.18 4.76 9.70
C ILE A 87 -1.03 5.65 9.36
N SER A 88 -0.77 6.92 9.13
CA SER A 88 -1.76 7.91 8.69
C SER A 88 -1.06 8.93 7.78
N LEU A 89 -0.41 8.42 6.74
CA LEU A 89 0.33 9.20 5.75
C LEU A 89 -0.14 8.80 4.36
N ASP A 90 0.06 9.67 3.37
CA ASP A 90 -0.32 9.35 1.98
C ASP A 90 0.33 8.02 1.54
N PRO A 91 -0.45 7.00 1.14
CA PRO A 91 0.09 5.72 0.66
C PRO A 91 0.87 5.85 -0.64
N LEU A 92 0.78 6.98 -1.35
CA LEU A 92 1.45 7.22 -2.63
C LEU A 92 1.14 6.12 -3.66
N PHE A 93 -0.13 5.95 -4.01
CA PHE A 93 -0.50 5.02 -5.10
C PHE A 93 0.04 5.50 -6.45
N ILE A 94 0.40 4.57 -7.34
CA ILE A 94 0.84 4.90 -8.71
C ILE A 94 -0.26 5.64 -9.47
N ALA A 95 -1.51 5.21 -9.32
CA ALA A 95 -2.68 5.97 -9.77
C ALA A 95 -3.89 5.66 -8.89
N GLU A 96 -4.44 6.70 -8.26
CA GLU A 96 -5.68 6.63 -7.49
C GLU A 96 -6.90 6.38 -8.39
N TRP A 97 -8.04 6.00 -7.80
CA TRP A 97 -9.29 5.87 -8.55
C TRP A 97 -9.77 7.21 -9.10
N ASP A 98 -9.90 7.28 -10.42
CA ASP A 98 -10.33 8.48 -11.14
C ASP A 98 -11.80 8.42 -11.63
N GLY A 99 -12.51 7.32 -11.33
CA GLY A 99 -13.86 7.06 -11.83
C GLY A 99 -13.93 6.05 -12.98
N GLU A 100 -12.81 5.72 -13.60
CA GLU A 100 -12.71 4.76 -14.70
C GLU A 100 -11.73 3.62 -14.38
N SER A 101 -10.58 3.94 -13.79
CA SER A 101 -9.54 2.97 -13.45
C SER A 101 -8.74 3.38 -12.21
N ALA A 102 -7.93 2.45 -11.69
CA ALA A 102 -6.94 2.73 -10.67
C ALA A 102 -5.73 1.80 -10.83
N ASN A 103 -4.56 2.27 -10.41
CA ASN A 103 -3.37 1.46 -10.19
C ASN A 103 -2.94 1.62 -8.72
N LEU A 104 -3.54 0.78 -7.88
CA LEU A 104 -3.34 0.81 -6.42
C LEU A 104 -2.05 0.10 -5.96
N ARG A 105 -1.08 -0.07 -6.86
CA ARG A 105 0.29 -0.39 -6.45
C ARG A 105 0.89 0.84 -5.78
N LEU A 106 1.80 0.62 -4.84
CA LEU A 106 2.49 1.69 -4.12
C LEU A 106 3.62 2.25 -4.97
N ASP A 107 3.91 3.54 -4.84
CA ASP A 107 5.16 4.14 -5.30
C ASP A 107 6.34 3.71 -4.42
N CYS A 108 7.57 3.72 -4.93
CA CYS A 108 8.77 3.29 -4.20
C CYS A 108 9.11 4.18 -2.99
N LEU A 109 8.50 5.36 -2.85
CA LEU A 109 8.63 6.22 -1.68
C LEU A 109 7.48 6.08 -0.67
N SER A 110 6.56 5.15 -0.90
CA SER A 110 5.40 4.94 -0.04
C SER A 110 5.81 4.57 1.39
N PRO A 111 5.15 5.14 2.42
CA PRO A 111 5.35 4.75 3.81
C PRO A 111 4.80 3.35 4.13
N CYS A 112 4.01 2.77 3.23
CA CYS A 112 3.40 1.45 3.39
C CYS A 112 4.34 0.29 2.98
N LEU A 113 5.48 0.60 2.36
CA LEU A 113 6.46 -0.38 1.91
C LEU A 113 7.18 -1.03 3.09
N ASP A 114 7.30 -2.36 3.07
CA ASP A 114 7.93 -3.17 4.11
C ASP A 114 7.40 -2.92 5.54
N ALA A 115 6.26 -2.23 5.67
CA ALA A 115 5.76 -1.71 6.94
C ALA A 115 4.71 -2.63 7.59
N GLY A 116 4.29 -3.68 6.90
CA GLY A 116 3.32 -4.65 7.37
C GLY A 116 3.91 -5.70 8.31
N VAL A 117 3.03 -6.53 8.85
CA VAL A 117 3.38 -7.69 9.68
C VAL A 117 3.10 -9.00 8.94
N VAL A 118 3.92 -10.03 9.15
CA VAL A 118 3.66 -11.35 8.56
C VAL A 118 2.37 -11.95 9.11
N ILE A 119 1.46 -12.34 8.22
CA ILE A 119 0.27 -13.12 8.51
C ILE A 119 0.43 -14.47 7.79
N GLU A 120 0.70 -15.52 8.55
CA GLU A 120 1.12 -16.85 8.05
C GLU A 120 0.22 -17.42 6.94
N ASP A 121 -1.09 -17.21 7.05
CA ASP A 121 -2.07 -17.77 6.11
C ASP A 121 -2.25 -16.92 4.83
N VAL A 122 -1.61 -15.75 4.72
CA VAL A 122 -1.66 -14.88 3.54
C VAL A 122 -0.29 -14.83 2.89
N THR A 123 -0.04 -15.75 1.96
CA THR A 123 1.30 -15.93 1.38
C THR A 123 1.53 -15.16 0.08
N ARG A 124 0.48 -14.66 -0.57
CA ARG A 124 0.57 -13.95 -1.86
C ARG A 124 -0.30 -12.70 -1.92
N ASP A 125 0.09 -11.76 -2.76
CA ASP A 125 -0.65 -10.55 -3.06
C ASP A 125 -1.69 -10.74 -4.19
N LEU A 126 -2.41 -9.68 -4.53
CA LEU A 126 -3.42 -9.71 -5.58
C LEU A 126 -2.85 -9.89 -7.00
N ALA A 127 -1.56 -9.60 -7.21
CA ALA A 127 -0.85 -9.85 -8.47
C ALA A 127 -0.18 -11.23 -8.53
N GLY A 128 -0.25 -12.01 -7.43
CA GLY A 128 0.37 -13.32 -7.30
C GLY A 128 1.81 -13.31 -6.77
N ASN A 129 2.36 -12.15 -6.38
CA ASN A 129 3.68 -12.02 -5.77
C ASN A 129 3.68 -12.61 -4.35
N PRO A 130 4.78 -13.21 -3.85
CA PRO A 130 4.90 -13.58 -2.44
C PRO A 130 4.77 -12.36 -1.52
N ARG A 131 4.14 -12.51 -0.35
CA ARG A 131 4.04 -11.44 0.68
C ARG A 131 5.34 -11.18 1.44
N SER A 132 6.30 -12.09 1.37
CA SER A 132 7.58 -11.99 2.08
C SER A 132 8.67 -11.42 1.16
N LEU A 133 8.40 -10.27 0.54
CA LEU A 133 9.43 -9.50 -0.16
C LEU A 133 10.07 -8.53 0.84
N GLY A 134 11.34 -8.17 0.63
CA GLY A 134 12.03 -7.18 1.46
C GLY A 134 12.18 -7.54 2.95
N SER A 135 11.93 -6.57 3.82
CA SER A 135 12.06 -6.69 5.29
C SER A 135 10.75 -7.09 5.98
N GLY A 136 9.62 -6.95 5.30
CA GLY A 136 8.28 -7.31 5.75
C GLY A 136 7.28 -7.16 4.60
N PRO A 137 6.05 -7.68 4.73
CA PRO A 137 5.05 -7.44 3.69
C PRO A 137 4.69 -5.97 3.59
N ASP A 138 4.30 -5.52 2.40
CA ASP A 138 3.68 -4.22 2.23
C ASP A 138 2.28 -4.17 2.87
N ILE A 139 1.93 -3.01 3.42
CA ILE A 139 0.55 -2.71 3.80
C ILE A 139 -0.24 -2.50 2.49
N GLY A 140 -1.32 -3.26 2.31
CA GLY A 140 -2.22 -3.13 1.15
C GLY A 140 -2.36 -4.39 0.29
N ALA A 141 -3.10 -4.25 -0.80
CA ALA A 141 -3.48 -5.36 -1.69
C ALA A 141 -2.35 -5.89 -2.58
N TYR A 142 -1.33 -5.08 -2.83
CA TYR A 142 -0.21 -5.39 -3.71
C TYR A 142 1.10 -5.26 -2.95
N GLU A 143 2.00 -6.18 -3.22
CA GLU A 143 3.42 -6.00 -2.91
C GLU A 143 4.07 -5.25 -4.07
N ASN A 144 4.93 -4.31 -3.72
CA ASN A 144 5.82 -3.66 -4.65
C ASN A 144 7.26 -3.98 -4.30
N CYS A 145 8.01 -4.38 -5.32
CA CYS A 145 9.42 -4.66 -5.16
C CYS A 145 10.17 -3.34 -5.36
N ILE A 146 10.58 -2.70 -4.27
CA ILE A 146 11.34 -1.43 -4.28
C ILE A 146 12.70 -1.50 -4.99
N TYR A 147 13.07 -2.70 -5.46
CA TYR A 147 14.32 -2.99 -6.17
C TYR A 147 14.09 -3.55 -7.59
N ASP A 148 12.83 -3.62 -8.05
CA ASP A 148 12.45 -3.89 -9.44
C ASP A 148 12.35 -2.54 -10.18
N TYR A 149 13.51 -2.03 -10.58
CA TYR A 149 13.64 -0.69 -11.13
C TYR A 149 13.25 -0.61 -12.61
N ASP A 150 13.23 -1.73 -13.34
CA ASP A 150 12.73 -1.77 -14.71
C ASP A 150 11.22 -2.13 -14.80
N GLY A 151 10.62 -2.52 -13.68
CA GLY A 151 9.19 -2.82 -13.53
C GLY A 151 8.77 -4.16 -14.12
N ASN A 152 9.71 -5.08 -14.36
CA ASN A 152 9.49 -6.38 -14.96
C ASN A 152 9.04 -7.45 -13.93
N ARG A 153 9.02 -7.10 -12.64
CA ARG A 153 8.64 -7.93 -11.48
C ARG A 153 9.65 -9.01 -11.10
N ILE A 154 10.90 -8.84 -11.51
CA ILE A 154 12.02 -9.71 -11.20
C ILE A 154 13.16 -8.79 -10.79
N ILE A 155 13.80 -9.07 -9.64
CA ILE A 155 15.07 -8.39 -9.34
C ILE A 155 16.18 -9.13 -10.07
N ASP A 156 16.77 -8.52 -11.08
CA ASP A 156 17.90 -9.06 -11.81
C ASP A 156 18.92 -7.99 -12.24
N THR A 157 19.77 -8.34 -13.20
CA THR A 157 20.79 -7.41 -13.69
C THR A 157 20.20 -6.30 -14.56
N GLU A 158 19.01 -6.46 -15.11
CA GLU A 158 18.33 -5.43 -15.92
C GLU A 158 17.93 -4.24 -15.04
N ASP A 159 17.54 -4.47 -13.79
CA ASP A 159 17.36 -3.44 -12.76
C ASP A 159 18.63 -2.66 -12.42
N LEU A 160 19.81 -3.25 -12.61
CA LEU A 160 21.09 -2.54 -12.51
C LEU A 160 21.38 -1.71 -13.76
N LEU A 161 20.98 -2.24 -14.92
CA LEU A 161 21.28 -1.62 -16.22
C LEU A 161 20.50 -0.31 -16.42
N ILE A 162 19.36 -0.13 -15.75
CA ILE A 162 18.63 1.14 -15.75
C ILE A 162 19.44 2.31 -15.17
N PHE A 163 20.44 2.05 -14.31
CA PHE A 163 21.31 3.08 -13.75
C PHE A 163 22.48 3.47 -14.67
N GLN A 164 22.85 2.63 -15.64
CA GLN A 164 24.00 2.88 -16.52
C GLN A 164 23.93 4.22 -17.28
N PRO A 165 22.77 4.65 -17.83
CA PRO A 165 22.69 5.91 -18.56
C PRO A 165 22.82 7.16 -17.67
N GLN A 166 22.65 7.02 -16.35
CA GLN A 166 22.49 8.14 -15.41
C GLN A 166 23.59 8.22 -14.35
N TRP A 167 24.53 7.28 -14.37
CA TRP A 167 25.64 7.25 -13.42
C TRP A 167 26.40 8.58 -13.39
N HIS A 168 26.42 9.23 -12.22
CA HIS A 168 27.00 10.55 -11.98
C HIS A 168 26.37 11.73 -12.76
N GLN A 169 25.17 11.59 -13.33
CA GLN A 169 24.44 12.68 -13.96
C GLN A 169 23.54 13.40 -12.94
N PRO A 170 23.44 14.75 -12.96
CA PRO A 170 22.47 15.49 -12.12
C PRO A 170 21.02 15.25 -12.61
N VAL A 171 20.05 15.17 -11.68
CA VAL A 171 18.60 14.99 -11.97
C VAL A 171 18.03 16.02 -12.97
N SER A 172 18.65 17.19 -13.14
CA SER A 172 18.21 18.17 -14.16
C SER A 172 18.54 17.78 -15.61
N GLN A 173 19.34 16.74 -15.83
CA GLN A 173 19.73 16.25 -17.16
C GLN A 173 19.27 14.79 -17.41
N SER A 174 18.59 14.16 -16.45
CA SER A 174 18.01 12.84 -16.63
C SER A 174 16.81 12.93 -17.59
N ASN A 175 16.72 11.99 -18.53
CA ASN A 175 15.56 11.85 -19.40
C ASN A 175 14.30 11.71 -18.53
N GLN A 176 13.22 12.41 -18.89
CA GLN A 176 11.94 12.47 -18.16
C GLN A 176 11.21 11.12 -17.96
N LEU A 177 11.85 10.00 -18.28
CA LEU A 177 11.39 8.65 -18.02
C LEU A 177 11.83 8.12 -16.64
N PHE A 178 12.80 8.79 -15.99
CA PHE A 178 13.29 8.44 -14.65
C PHE A 178 12.79 9.51 -13.67
N ASN A 179 11.64 9.25 -13.08
CA ASN A 179 11.08 10.09 -12.03
C ASN A 179 12.07 10.19 -10.85
N ALA A 180 12.03 11.30 -10.11
CA ALA A 180 12.77 11.58 -8.88
C ALA A 180 12.56 10.54 -7.75
N ASN A 181 11.79 9.48 -7.99
CA ASN A 181 11.45 8.44 -7.03
C ASN A 181 12.50 7.32 -6.99
N HIS A 182 13.36 7.18 -8.02
CA HIS A 182 14.45 6.18 -8.04
C HIS A 182 15.76 6.67 -7.41
N GLU A 183 15.80 7.92 -6.97
CA GLU A 183 16.92 8.44 -6.18
C GLU A 183 16.65 8.12 -4.70
N MET A 184 17.40 7.19 -4.12
CA MET A 184 17.19 6.72 -2.75
C MET A 184 17.94 7.53 -1.71
N SER A 185 18.68 8.56 -2.13
CA SER A 185 19.28 9.56 -1.26
C SER A 185 18.69 10.95 -1.52
N SER A 186 19.09 11.94 -0.71
CA SER A 186 18.58 13.32 -0.80
C SER A 186 19.43 14.22 -1.70
N GLU A 187 20.38 13.66 -2.45
CA GLU A 187 21.53 14.38 -3.03
C GLU A 187 21.43 14.68 -4.54
N ARG A 188 20.30 14.34 -5.12
CA ARG A 188 19.89 14.45 -6.52
C ARG A 188 20.85 13.82 -7.51
N ARG A 189 21.42 12.66 -7.14
CA ARG A 189 22.38 11.90 -7.94
C ARG A 189 22.24 10.40 -7.67
N ILE A 190 22.29 9.62 -8.74
CA ILE A 190 22.40 8.16 -8.66
C ILE A 190 23.87 7.78 -8.41
N ASP A 191 24.13 7.10 -7.31
CA ASP A 191 25.47 6.65 -6.91
C ASP A 191 25.50 5.25 -6.26
N ALA A 192 26.63 4.92 -5.61
CA ALA A 192 26.84 3.61 -5.00
C ALA A 192 25.92 3.34 -3.78
N ALA A 193 25.37 4.37 -3.16
CA ALA A 193 24.38 4.24 -2.08
C ALA A 193 23.06 3.68 -2.61
N ASP A 194 22.61 4.12 -3.79
CA ASP A 194 21.41 3.58 -4.45
C ASP A 194 21.58 2.09 -4.83
N LEU A 195 22.79 1.72 -5.23
CA LEU A 195 23.15 0.32 -5.52
C LEU A 195 23.03 -0.60 -4.29
N THR A 196 23.12 -0.05 -3.09
CA THR A 196 23.12 -0.83 -1.84
C THR A 196 21.72 -1.36 -1.52
N GLY A 197 20.65 -0.63 -1.87
CA GLY A 197 19.28 -1.12 -1.72
C GLY A 197 19.02 -2.33 -2.63
N LEU A 198 19.39 -2.23 -3.90
CA LEU A 198 19.25 -3.36 -4.84
C LEU A 198 20.05 -4.60 -4.39
N LEU A 199 21.28 -4.41 -3.89
CA LEU A 199 22.09 -5.50 -3.34
C LEU A 199 21.45 -6.18 -2.13
N ASN A 200 20.62 -5.49 -1.36
CA ASN A 200 19.84 -6.08 -0.28
C ASN A 200 18.63 -6.86 -0.82
N GLY A 201 17.97 -6.33 -1.85
CA GLY A 201 16.90 -7.03 -2.59
C GLY A 201 17.36 -8.33 -3.22
N LEU A 202 18.48 -8.35 -3.93
CA LEU A 202 19.04 -9.57 -4.53
C LEU A 202 19.37 -10.65 -3.46
N ARG A 203 19.69 -10.25 -2.23
CA ARG A 203 20.05 -11.17 -1.13
C ARG A 203 18.84 -11.76 -0.39
N SER A 204 17.65 -11.16 -0.51
CA SER A 204 16.44 -11.71 0.13
C SER A 204 15.84 -12.88 -0.65
N PHE A 205 16.19 -13.06 -1.93
CA PHE A 205 15.78 -14.19 -2.77
C PHE A 205 16.62 -15.47 -2.58
N ASP A 206 17.77 -15.37 -1.90
CA ASP A 206 18.74 -16.47 -1.68
C ASP A 206 18.55 -17.21 -0.33
N ARG A 207 17.43 -17.01 0.38
CA ARG A 207 17.14 -17.69 1.67
C ARG A 207 15.83 -18.46 1.66
#